data_AF-A0AAX4NE42-F1
#
_entry.id   AF-A0AAX4NE42-F1
#
_cell.length_a   1.000
_cell.length_b   1.000
_cell.length_c   1.000
_cell.angle_alpha   90.00
_cell.angle_beta   90.00
_cell.angle_gamma   90.00
#
_symmetry.space_group_name_H-M   'P 1'
#
loop_
_entity.id
_entity.type
_entity.pdbx_description
1 polymer ?
#
loop_
_entity_poly.entity_id
_entity_poly.type
_entity_poly.pdbx_seq_one_letter_code
_entity_poly.pdbx_strand_id
1 'polypeptide(L)'
;MVENREEIRKKLIKSFKNETKLSIIIILFQKGKLTATQMSKIIGKSRSNLYQNLKEMVEEGILAEPESKVRKNFVEKYYYPNTEIFESFDPEDMKKELIKETPENLKGYLLSSLNSQILRLRLIAGEIEMMSEKDAIKLRDIYFQGHILFSNSWVSKETYEKVLKHLREVVNKMIDEEDTKNSRHMEDDTYNLILIAIPRL
;
A
#
# COMPACT_ATOMS: atom_id res chain seq x y z
N MET A 1 -24.94 -11.54 -5.87
CA MET A 1 -23.47 -11.36 -5.78
C MET A 1 -23.02 -9.89 -5.79
N VAL A 2 -23.86 -8.89 -6.13
CA VAL A 2 -23.49 -7.46 -6.14
C VAL A 2 -23.42 -6.85 -4.73
N GLU A 3 -24.32 -7.24 -3.81
CA GLU A 3 -24.34 -6.74 -2.42
C GLU A 3 -23.05 -7.00 -1.63
N ASN A 4 -22.36 -8.11 -1.92
CA ASN A 4 -21.13 -8.47 -1.22
C ASN A 4 -19.95 -7.54 -1.58
N ARG A 5 -19.91 -7.03 -2.83
CA ARG A 5 -18.79 -6.17 -3.29
C ARG A 5 -18.83 -4.78 -2.67
N GLU A 6 -20.01 -4.18 -2.55
CA GLU A 6 -20.13 -2.84 -1.97
C GLU A 6 -19.78 -2.83 -0.47
N GLU A 7 -20.18 -3.87 0.26
CA GLU A 7 -19.85 -4.03 1.68
C GLU A 7 -18.35 -4.25 1.90
N ILE A 8 -17.74 -5.13 1.09
CA ILE A 8 -16.28 -5.37 1.06
C ILE A 8 -15.53 -4.05 0.79
N ARG A 9 -15.99 -3.28 -0.19
CA ARG A 9 -15.40 -1.99 -0.54
C ARG A 9 -15.42 -1.01 0.63
N LYS A 10 -16.57 -0.89 1.31
CA LYS A 10 -16.73 -0.02 2.49
C LYS A 10 -15.79 -0.43 3.63
N LYS A 11 -15.61 -1.73 3.86
CA LYS A 11 -14.66 -2.26 4.85
C LYS A 11 -13.22 -1.90 4.50
N LEU A 12 -12.83 -2.04 3.24
CA LEU A 12 -11.48 -1.71 2.79
C LEU A 12 -11.18 -0.21 2.93
N ILE A 13 -12.09 0.64 2.46
CA ILE A 13 -11.96 2.09 2.59
C ILE A 13 -11.87 2.47 4.07
N LYS A 14 -12.78 2.00 4.92
CA LYS A 14 -12.72 2.27 6.37
C LYS A 14 -11.38 1.87 6.98
N SER A 15 -10.79 0.76 6.54
CA SER A 15 -9.48 0.32 7.00
C SER A 15 -8.32 1.22 6.56
N PHE A 16 -8.41 1.86 5.39
CA PHE A 16 -7.42 2.85 4.95
C PHE A 16 -7.40 4.13 5.80
N LYS A 17 -8.48 4.42 6.54
CA LYS A 17 -8.52 5.52 7.52
C LYS A 17 -7.68 5.23 8.76
N ASN A 18 -7.38 3.97 9.04
CA ASN A 18 -6.61 3.55 10.21
C ASN A 18 -5.15 3.33 9.81
N GLU A 19 -4.27 4.21 10.28
CA GLU A 19 -2.83 4.15 10.04
C GLU A 19 -2.22 2.76 10.31
N THR A 20 -2.62 2.10 11.40
CA THR A 20 -2.10 0.78 11.75
C THR A 20 -2.58 -0.28 10.75
N LYS A 21 -3.86 -0.30 10.39
CA LYS A 21 -4.40 -1.26 9.40
C LYS A 21 -3.77 -1.05 8.03
N LEU A 22 -3.64 0.19 7.57
CA LEU A 22 -2.99 0.50 6.30
C LEU A 22 -1.50 0.13 6.30
N SER A 23 -0.81 0.39 7.41
CA SER A 23 0.58 -0.05 7.60
C SER A 23 0.72 -1.57 7.51
N ILE A 24 -0.18 -2.32 8.16
CA ILE A 24 -0.21 -3.80 8.08
C ILE A 24 -0.36 -4.25 6.63
N ILE A 25 -1.30 -3.67 5.88
CA ILE A 25 -1.54 -4.01 4.47
C ILE A 25 -0.25 -3.80 3.66
N ILE A 26 0.37 -2.63 3.75
CA ILE A 26 1.56 -2.29 2.96
C ILE A 26 2.74 -3.22 3.28
N ILE A 27 3.00 -3.52 4.56
CA ILE A 27 4.13 -4.40 4.89
C ILE A 27 3.89 -5.84 4.46
N LEU A 28 2.63 -6.30 4.46
CA LEU A 28 2.29 -7.64 4.02
C LEU A 28 2.35 -7.76 2.50
N PHE A 29 1.96 -6.73 1.75
CA PHE A 29 2.20 -6.69 0.31
C PHE A 29 3.70 -6.66 -0.04
N GLN A 30 4.52 -5.96 0.74
CA GLN A 30 5.96 -5.87 0.48
C GLN A 30 6.74 -7.12 0.92
N LYS A 31 6.39 -7.73 2.06
CA LYS A 31 7.16 -8.81 2.68
C LYS A 31 6.45 -10.18 2.66
N GLY A 32 5.25 -10.25 2.10
CA GLY A 32 4.42 -11.44 2.11
C GLY A 32 3.82 -11.69 3.49
N LYS A 33 4.02 -12.91 4.02
CA LYS A 33 3.42 -13.31 5.30
C LYS A 33 4.28 -12.95 6.51
N LEU A 34 3.66 -12.35 7.54
CA LEU A 34 4.34 -11.94 8.77
C LEU A 34 3.54 -12.31 10.01
N THR A 35 4.23 -12.43 11.14
CA THR A 35 3.62 -12.60 12.47
C THR A 35 3.39 -11.25 13.13
N ALA A 36 2.47 -11.18 14.11
CA ALA A 36 2.22 -9.96 14.88
C ALA A 36 3.50 -9.43 15.56
N THR A 37 4.41 -10.32 15.96
CA THR A 37 5.71 -9.93 16.54
C THR A 37 6.63 -9.29 15.52
N GLN A 38 6.70 -9.83 14.29
CA GLN A 38 7.50 -9.23 13.21
C GLN A 38 6.93 -7.87 12.82
N MET A 39 5.61 -7.78 12.64
CA MET A 39 4.93 -6.52 12.33
C MET A 39 5.13 -5.47 13.42
N SER A 40 5.12 -5.85 14.70
CA SER A 40 5.35 -4.92 15.83
C SER A 40 6.70 -4.22 15.75
N LYS A 41 7.75 -4.95 15.37
CA LYS A 41 9.10 -4.39 15.21
C LYS A 41 9.18 -3.41 14.04
N ILE A 42 8.42 -3.66 12.98
CA ILE A 42 8.44 -2.84 11.75
C ILE A 42 7.58 -1.59 11.91
N ILE A 43 6.34 -1.74 12.35
CA ILE A 43 5.36 -0.63 12.47
C ILE A 43 5.65 0.21 13.73
N GLY A 44 6.30 -0.36 14.75
CA GLY A 44 6.55 0.33 16.01
C GLY A 44 5.32 0.47 16.91
N LYS A 45 4.29 -0.36 16.70
CA LYS A 45 3.11 -0.46 17.57
C LYS A 45 3.24 -1.66 18.52
N SER A 46 2.53 -1.61 19.65
CA SER A 46 2.53 -2.72 20.60
C SER A 46 1.89 -3.98 19.99
N ARG A 47 2.33 -5.15 20.46
CA ARG A 47 1.75 -6.44 20.04
C ARG A 47 0.25 -6.51 20.33
N SER A 48 -0.21 -5.98 21.46
CA SER A 48 -1.64 -5.95 21.82
C SER A 48 -2.45 -5.11 20.82
N ASN A 49 -1.95 -3.93 20.44
CA ASN A 49 -2.60 -3.10 19.43
C ASN A 49 -2.68 -3.81 18.07
N LEU A 50 -1.60 -4.50 17.66
CA LEU A 50 -1.60 -5.26 16.42
C LEU A 50 -2.55 -6.46 16.48
N TYR A 51 -2.59 -7.22 17.57
CA TYR A 51 -3.53 -8.35 17.67
C TYR A 51 -4.99 -7.90 17.54
N GLN A 52 -5.35 -6.76 18.12
CA GLN A 52 -6.68 -6.19 17.94
C GLN A 52 -6.96 -5.87 16.46
N ASN A 53 -6.08 -5.11 15.80
CA ASN A 53 -6.29 -4.73 14.40
C ASN A 53 -6.28 -5.95 13.47
N LEU A 54 -5.40 -6.93 13.69
CA LEU A 54 -5.32 -8.15 12.89
C LEU A 54 -6.58 -8.98 13.03
N LYS A 55 -7.12 -9.12 14.24
CA LYS A 55 -8.39 -9.82 14.47
C LYS A 55 -9.51 -9.13 13.70
N GLU A 56 -9.66 -7.82 13.84
CA GLU A 56 -10.68 -7.04 13.11
C GLU A 56 -10.51 -7.18 11.58
N MET A 57 -9.28 -7.13 11.07
CA MET A 57 -9.03 -7.23 9.62
C MET A 57 -9.30 -8.62 9.05
N VAL A 58 -9.11 -9.69 9.84
CA VAL A 58 -9.52 -11.05 9.45
C VAL A 58 -11.04 -11.16 9.45
N GLU A 59 -11.72 -10.66 10.48
CA GLU A 59 -13.19 -10.62 10.55
C GLU A 59 -13.81 -9.78 9.41
N GLU A 60 -13.12 -8.71 8.99
CA GLU A 60 -13.50 -7.87 7.86
C GLU A 60 -13.17 -8.50 6.49
N GLY A 61 -12.44 -9.63 6.46
CA GLY A 61 -12.03 -10.34 5.24
C GLY A 61 -10.87 -9.69 4.47
N ILE A 62 -10.24 -8.65 5.03
CA ILE A 62 -9.12 -7.92 4.43
C ILE A 62 -7.83 -8.76 4.49
N LEU A 63 -7.67 -9.50 5.59
CA LEU A 63 -6.64 -10.52 5.72
C LEU A 63 -7.30 -11.89 5.61
N ALA A 64 -6.59 -12.83 4.99
CA ALA A 64 -7.02 -14.20 4.95
C ALA A 64 -6.84 -14.87 6.33
N GLU A 65 -7.47 -16.03 6.52
CA GLU A 65 -7.29 -16.84 7.72
C GLU A 65 -5.80 -17.15 7.95
N PRO A 66 -5.26 -16.84 9.13
CA PRO A 66 -3.83 -16.91 9.36
C PRO A 66 -3.34 -18.36 9.43
N GLU A 67 -2.20 -18.61 8.79
CA GLU A 67 -1.51 -19.89 8.86
C GLU A 67 -0.97 -20.09 10.30
N SER A 68 -1.40 -21.15 10.98
CA SER A 68 -0.94 -21.47 12.32
C SER A 68 0.20 -22.48 12.28
N LYS A 69 1.35 -22.13 12.86
CA LYS A 69 2.50 -23.03 13.02
C LYS A 69 2.80 -23.25 14.48
N VAL A 70 2.89 -24.51 14.88
CA VAL A 70 3.35 -24.89 16.22
C VAL A 70 4.88 -24.76 16.25
N ARG A 71 5.41 -23.92 17.14
CA ARG A 71 6.85 -23.79 17.40
C ARG A 71 7.12 -24.16 18.85
N LYS A 72 7.71 -25.34 19.06
CA LYS A 72 7.96 -25.91 20.40
C LYS A 72 6.67 -25.92 21.22
N ASN A 73 6.53 -24.98 22.16
CA ASN A 73 5.44 -24.92 23.13
C ASN A 73 4.45 -23.76 22.89
N PHE A 74 4.52 -23.08 21.74
CA PHE A 74 3.58 -22.01 21.40
C PHE A 74 3.08 -22.11 19.95
N VAL A 75 1.89 -21.57 19.71
CA VAL A 75 1.31 -21.44 18.36
C VAL A 75 1.63 -20.04 17.83
N GLU A 76 2.24 -19.98 16.67
CA GLU A 76 2.54 -18.74 15.96
C GLU A 76 1.63 -18.59 14.74
N LYS A 77 0.98 -17.43 14.61
CA LYS A 77 0.09 -17.11 13.49
C LYS A 77 0.81 -16.22 12.47
N TYR A 78 0.76 -16.62 11.20
CA TYR A 78 1.28 -15.88 10.06
C TYR A 78 0.10 -15.30 9.26
N TYR A 79 0.06 -13.98 9.16
CA TYR A 79 -0.97 -13.23 8.46
C TYR A 79 -0.49 -12.85 7.06
N TYR A 80 -1.42 -12.77 6.11
CA TYR A 80 -1.16 -12.39 4.72
C TYR A 80 -2.42 -11.71 4.14
N PRO A 81 -2.28 -10.87 3.10
CA PRO A 81 -3.41 -10.18 2.50
C PRO A 81 -4.34 -11.18 1.82
N ASN A 82 -5.65 -10.92 1.88
CA ASN A 82 -6.59 -11.59 1.01
C ASN A 82 -6.56 -10.91 -0.37
N THR A 83 -5.78 -11.40 -1.34
CA THR A 83 -5.54 -10.68 -2.60
C THR A 83 -6.82 -10.44 -3.42
N GLU A 84 -7.79 -11.35 -3.35
CA GLU A 84 -9.08 -11.25 -4.05
C GLU A 84 -9.84 -9.96 -3.69
N ILE A 85 -9.74 -9.51 -2.43
CA ILE A 85 -10.41 -8.28 -1.98
C ILE A 85 -9.81 -7.03 -2.65
N PHE A 86 -8.50 -7.04 -2.89
CA PHE A 86 -7.74 -5.92 -3.45
C PHE A 86 -7.82 -5.90 -4.98
N GLU A 87 -7.87 -7.07 -5.63
CA GLU A 87 -8.08 -7.18 -7.07
C GLU A 87 -9.47 -6.67 -7.49
N SER A 88 -10.46 -6.74 -6.59
CA SER A 88 -11.80 -6.22 -6.84
C SER A 88 -11.95 -4.70 -6.68
N PHE A 89 -10.86 -4.00 -6.33
CA PHE A 89 -10.89 -2.59 -5.98
C PHE A 89 -10.72 -1.67 -7.20
N ASP A 90 -11.71 -0.82 -7.45
CA ASP A 90 -11.65 0.22 -8.48
C ASP A 90 -11.23 1.58 -7.85
N PRO A 91 -10.16 2.24 -8.34
CA PRO A 91 -9.74 3.57 -7.88
C PRO A 91 -10.83 4.66 -7.98
N GLU A 92 -11.70 4.63 -9.00
CA GLU A 92 -12.79 5.60 -9.14
C GLU A 92 -13.85 5.42 -8.06
N ASP A 93 -14.00 4.21 -7.55
CA ASP A 93 -14.87 3.89 -6.45
C ASP A 93 -14.37 4.46 -5.12
N MET A 94 -13.06 4.42 -4.88
CA MET A 94 -12.45 5.12 -3.74
C MET A 94 -12.73 6.62 -3.79
N LYS A 95 -12.57 7.23 -4.97
CA LYS A 95 -12.83 8.64 -5.18
C LYS A 95 -14.30 9.00 -4.91
N LYS A 96 -15.25 8.21 -5.41
CA LYS A 96 -16.70 8.42 -5.14
C LYS A 96 -17.02 8.38 -3.66
N GLU A 97 -16.40 7.48 -2.90
CA GLU A 97 -16.62 7.40 -1.46
C GLU A 97 -15.92 8.54 -0.70
N LEU A 98 -14.68 8.87 -1.06
CA LEU A 98 -13.94 9.98 -0.45
C LEU A 98 -14.61 11.35 -0.66
N ILE A 99 -15.34 11.54 -1.77
CA ILE A 99 -16.11 12.78 -2.02
C ILE A 99 -17.29 12.92 -1.04
N LYS A 100 -17.83 11.82 -0.52
CA LYS A 100 -18.96 11.81 0.42
C LYS A 100 -18.53 11.96 1.88
N GLU A 101 -17.23 11.88 2.16
CA GLU A 101 -16.68 11.91 3.50
C GLU A 101 -16.63 13.33 4.08
N THR A 102 -16.65 13.43 5.41
CA THR A 102 -16.47 14.72 6.08
C THR A 102 -15.03 15.21 5.93
N PRO A 103 -14.76 16.53 6.03
CA PRO A 103 -13.40 17.06 6.01
C PRO A 103 -12.46 16.40 7.04
N GLU A 104 -12.97 16.09 8.23
CA GLU A 104 -12.21 15.41 9.29
C GLU A 104 -11.85 13.98 8.89
N ASN A 105 -12.77 13.26 8.25
CA ASN A 105 -12.52 11.91 7.76
C ASN A 105 -11.50 11.92 6.62
N LEU A 106 -11.65 12.85 5.67
CA LEU A 106 -10.70 13.05 4.58
C LEU A 106 -9.28 13.34 5.10
N LYS A 107 -9.17 14.20 6.12
CA LYS A 107 -7.90 14.44 6.82
C LYS A 107 -7.32 13.15 7.40
N GLY A 108 -8.15 12.31 8.03
CA GLY A 108 -7.73 11.01 8.56
C GLY A 108 -7.18 10.07 7.49
N TYR A 109 -7.82 10.01 6.32
CA TYR A 109 -7.33 9.23 5.18
C TYR A 109 -5.99 9.74 4.67
N LEU A 110 -5.86 11.06 4.45
CA LEU A 110 -4.61 11.66 3.98
C LEU A 110 -3.47 11.42 4.95
N LEU A 111 -3.69 11.62 6.26
CA LEU A 111 -2.67 11.36 7.28
C LEU A 111 -2.26 9.89 7.31
N SER A 112 -3.23 8.96 7.30
CA SER A 112 -2.93 7.53 7.28
C SER A 112 -2.15 7.11 6.06
N SER A 113 -2.54 7.61 4.88
CA SER A 113 -1.83 7.36 3.62
C SER A 113 -0.39 7.88 3.68
N LEU A 114 -0.18 9.14 4.09
CA LEU A 114 1.16 9.73 4.19
C LEU A 114 2.05 9.01 5.21
N ASN A 115 1.52 8.70 6.39
CA ASN A 115 2.25 7.94 7.42
C ASN A 115 2.64 6.55 6.91
N SER A 116 1.77 5.91 6.13
CA SER A 116 2.06 4.61 5.56
C SER A 116 3.09 4.68 4.42
N GLN A 117 3.10 5.75 3.62
CA GLN A 117 4.17 6.00 2.65
C GLN A 117 5.51 6.29 3.35
N ILE A 118 5.51 7.01 4.47
CA ILE A 118 6.71 7.20 5.30
C ILE A 118 7.26 5.85 5.77
N LEU A 119 6.40 4.95 6.27
CA LEU A 119 6.80 3.61 6.66
C LEU A 119 7.42 2.84 5.48
N ARG A 120 6.78 2.87 4.31
CA ARG A 120 7.27 2.21 3.09
C ARG A 120 8.65 2.73 2.67
N LEU A 121 8.83 4.06 2.63
CA LEU A 121 10.11 4.68 2.29
C LEU A 121 11.21 4.32 3.30
N ARG A 122 10.88 4.21 4.60
CA ARG A 122 11.83 3.73 5.62
C ARG A 122 12.24 2.27 5.39
N LEU A 123 11.31 1.41 4.97
CA LEU A 123 11.63 0.02 4.65
C LEU A 123 12.57 -0.07 3.45
N ILE A 124 12.28 0.68 2.37
CA ILE A 124 13.14 0.75 1.19
C ILE A 124 14.53 1.29 1.57
N ALA A 125 14.59 2.34 2.39
CA ALA A 125 15.87 2.90 2.86
C ALA A 125 16.69 1.89 3.66
N GLY A 126 16.06 1.13 4.57
CA GLY A 126 16.73 0.07 5.32
C GLY A 126 17.21 -1.09 4.43
N GLU A 127 16.44 -1.44 3.39
CA GLU A 127 16.86 -2.42 2.38
C GLU A 127 18.09 -1.93 1.62
N ILE A 128 18.13 -0.65 1.22
CA ILE A 128 19.28 0.00 0.57
C ILE A 128 20.52 0.02 1.48
N GLU A 129 20.35 0.37 2.76
CA GLU A 129 21.44 0.43 3.73
C GLU A 129 22.10 -0.95 3.95
N MET A 130 21.32 -2.03 3.83
CA MET A 130 21.78 -3.40 3.97
C MET A 130 22.27 -4.04 2.66
N MET A 131 22.27 -3.31 1.53
CA MET A 131 22.65 -3.86 0.23
C MET A 131 24.13 -4.28 0.20
N SER A 132 24.39 -5.40 -0.48
CA SER A 132 25.75 -5.77 -0.85
C SER A 132 26.30 -4.83 -1.92
N GLU A 133 27.62 -4.74 -2.07
CA GLU A 133 28.24 -3.95 -3.15
C GLU A 133 27.75 -4.39 -4.54
N LYS A 134 27.55 -5.69 -4.75
CA LYS A 134 27.00 -6.24 -5.99
C LYS A 134 25.60 -5.71 -6.28
N ASP A 135 24.74 -5.61 -5.26
CA ASP A 135 23.38 -5.10 -5.44
C ASP A 135 23.36 -3.58 -5.57
N ALA A 136 24.30 -2.87 -4.94
CA ALA A 136 24.48 -1.43 -5.13
C ALA A 136 24.88 -1.08 -6.59
N ILE A 137 25.72 -1.90 -7.23
CA ILE A 137 26.06 -1.73 -8.65
C ILE A 137 24.82 -1.89 -9.53
N LYS A 138 24.00 -2.93 -9.28
CA LYS A 138 22.73 -3.11 -10.00
C LYS A 138 21.79 -1.92 -9.81
N LEU A 139 21.65 -1.44 -8.57
CA LEU A 139 20.80 -0.28 -8.26
C LEU A 139 21.26 0.96 -9.03
N ARG A 140 22.58 1.17 -9.14
CA ARG A 140 23.16 2.26 -9.94
C ARG A 140 22.77 2.15 -11.41
N ASP A 141 22.84 0.96 -11.98
CA ASP A 141 22.52 0.75 -13.39
C ASP A 141 21.00 0.93 -13.65
N ILE A 142 20.14 0.45 -12.75
CA ILE A 142 18.68 0.69 -12.76
C ILE A 142 18.37 2.20 -12.69
N TYR A 143 19.10 2.95 -11.85
CA TYR A 143 18.96 4.40 -11.75
C TYR A 143 19.31 5.09 -13.07
N PHE A 144 20.43 4.75 -13.70
CA PHE A 144 20.83 5.35 -14.99
C PHE A 144 19.96 4.93 -16.17
N GLN A 145 19.25 3.81 -16.07
CA GLN A 145 18.21 3.40 -17.02
C GLN A 145 16.91 4.20 -16.86
N GLY A 146 16.79 5.05 -15.84
CA GLY A 146 15.62 5.91 -15.62
C GLY A 146 14.46 5.21 -14.91
N HIS A 147 14.66 4.01 -14.36
CA HIS A 147 13.63 3.30 -13.59
C HIS A 147 13.42 3.88 -12.18
N ILE A 148 14.35 4.71 -11.70
CA ILE A 148 14.26 5.41 -10.42
C ILE A 148 14.28 6.91 -10.68
N LEU A 149 13.21 7.59 -10.27
CA LEU A 149 13.09 9.04 -10.35
C LEU A 149 12.78 9.61 -8.96
N PHE A 150 13.67 10.48 -8.47
CA PHE A 150 13.41 11.30 -7.28
C PHE A 150 13.26 12.75 -7.72
N SER A 151 12.09 13.32 -7.49
CA SER A 151 11.86 14.75 -7.74
C SER A 151 11.07 15.36 -6.59
N ASN A 152 11.54 16.52 -6.14
CA ASN A 152 10.80 17.40 -5.24
C ASN A 152 10.93 18.82 -5.82
N SER A 153 9.81 19.50 -5.98
CA SER A 153 9.78 20.84 -6.59
C SER A 153 8.65 21.66 -6.00
N TRP A 154 8.95 22.93 -5.73
CA TRP A 154 7.93 23.93 -5.44
C TRP A 154 7.57 24.65 -6.72
N VAL A 155 6.30 24.57 -7.11
CA VAL A 155 5.83 25.10 -8.39
C VAL A 155 4.64 26.03 -8.18
N SER A 156 4.40 26.91 -9.16
CA SER A 156 3.21 27.75 -9.18
C SER A 156 1.93 26.89 -9.30
N LYS A 157 0.77 27.46 -8.95
CA LYS A 157 -0.53 26.79 -9.14
C LYS A 157 -0.76 26.38 -10.60
N GLU A 158 -0.45 27.27 -11.55
CA GLU A 158 -0.62 26.98 -12.97
C GLU A 158 0.27 25.80 -13.42
N THR A 159 1.52 25.78 -12.98
CA THR A 159 2.44 24.67 -13.26
C THR A 159 1.96 23.38 -12.60
N TYR A 160 1.49 23.44 -11.35
CA TYR A 160 0.93 22.29 -10.63
C TYR A 160 -0.26 21.66 -11.37
N GLU A 161 -1.21 22.48 -11.81
CA GLU A 161 -2.38 22.03 -12.57
C GLU A 161 -1.99 21.42 -13.93
N LYS A 162 -1.03 22.02 -14.64
CA LYS A 162 -0.48 21.45 -15.89
C LYS A 162 0.17 20.09 -15.65
N VAL A 163 1.02 19.96 -14.63
CA VAL A 163 1.68 18.68 -14.30
C VAL A 163 0.66 17.63 -13.90
N LEU A 164 -0.31 17.95 -13.04
CA LEU A 164 -1.38 17.03 -12.64
C LEU A 164 -2.18 16.53 -13.84
N LYS A 165 -2.50 17.41 -14.81
CA LYS A 165 -3.19 17.01 -16.03
C LYS A 165 -2.40 15.95 -16.79
N HIS A 166 -1.11 16.18 -17.03
CA HIS A 166 -0.26 15.22 -17.74
C HIS A 166 -0.10 13.91 -16.97
N LEU A 167 0.06 13.97 -15.64
CA LEU A 167 0.14 12.77 -14.81
C LEU A 167 -1.14 11.94 -14.89
N ARG A 168 -2.31 12.57 -14.83
CA ARG A 168 -3.60 11.86 -14.99
C ARG A 168 -3.72 11.19 -16.36
N GLU A 169 -3.32 11.89 -17.42
CA GLU A 169 -3.35 11.32 -18.78
C GLU A 169 -2.42 10.11 -18.91
N VAL A 170 -1.23 10.15 -18.30
CA VAL A 170 -0.29 9.01 -18.31
C VAL A 170 -0.83 7.85 -17.48
N VAL A 171 -1.30 8.09 -16.26
CA VAL A 171 -1.84 7.05 -15.38
C VAL A 171 -3.06 6.37 -16.01
N ASN A 172 -3.99 7.13 -16.60
CA ASN A 172 -5.16 6.56 -17.24
C ASN A 172 -4.79 5.69 -18.44
N LYS A 173 -3.83 6.11 -19.26
CA LYS A 173 -3.34 5.28 -20.39
C LYS A 173 -2.73 3.97 -19.92
N MET A 174 -1.97 3.98 -18.82
CA MET A 174 -1.39 2.75 -18.25
C MET A 174 -2.48 1.75 -17.81
N ILE A 175 -3.55 2.25 -17.19
CA ILE A 175 -4.69 1.42 -16.76
C ILE A 175 -5.43 0.84 -17.98
N ASP A 176 -5.71 1.66 -18.99
CA ASP A 176 -6.42 1.23 -20.20
C ASP A 176 -5.63 0.20 -21.03
N GLU A 177 -4.29 0.27 -21.01
CA GLU A 177 -3.40 -0.65 -21.74
C GLU A 177 -3.22 -2.01 -21.03
N GLU A 178 -3.42 -2.10 -19.71
CA GLU A 178 -3.39 -3.38 -18.98
C GLU A 178 -4.66 -4.21 -19.19
N ASP A 179 -5.83 -3.57 -19.31
CA ASP A 179 -7.12 -4.25 -19.58
C ASP A 179 -7.15 -4.97 -20.95
N THR A 180 -6.22 -4.66 -21.85
CA THR A 180 -6.11 -5.29 -23.18
C THR A 180 -5.11 -6.45 -23.26
N LYS A 181 -4.37 -6.78 -22.19
CA LYS A 181 -3.42 -7.90 -22.16
C LYS A 181 -3.71 -8.86 -21.01
N ASN A 182 -4.42 -9.94 -21.33
CA ASN A 182 -4.62 -11.14 -20.51
C ASN A 182 -3.40 -11.49 -19.61
N SER A 183 -3.68 -11.54 -18.29
CA SER A 183 -3.15 -12.49 -17.30
C SER A 183 -1.77 -13.11 -17.59
N ARG A 184 -0.72 -12.55 -17.00
CA ARG A 184 0.56 -13.25 -16.82
C ARG A 184 1.03 -13.16 -15.37
N HIS A 185 1.46 -14.33 -14.89
CA HIS A 185 1.98 -14.63 -13.55
C HIS A 185 2.76 -13.47 -12.89
N MET A 186 2.28 -12.99 -11.75
CA MET A 186 2.91 -11.98 -10.88
C MET A 186 4.06 -12.54 -10.03
N GLU A 187 4.97 -13.35 -10.58
CA GLU A 187 6.01 -13.99 -9.74
C GLU A 187 7.43 -13.44 -9.83
N ASP A 188 7.79 -12.52 -10.74
CA ASP A 188 9.18 -11.96 -10.72
C ASP A 188 9.38 -10.46 -11.03
N ASP A 189 8.38 -9.73 -11.56
CA ASP A 189 8.57 -8.31 -11.95
C ASP A 189 7.58 -7.37 -11.23
N THR A 190 7.69 -7.27 -9.90
CA THR A 190 6.88 -6.31 -9.13
C THR A 190 7.59 -4.96 -9.01
N TYR A 191 7.03 -3.93 -9.64
CA TYR A 191 7.54 -2.56 -9.56
C TYR A 191 6.76 -1.73 -8.54
N ASN A 192 7.49 -0.88 -7.81
CA ASN A 192 6.88 0.05 -6.87
C ASN A 192 6.71 1.42 -7.52
N LEU A 193 5.46 1.82 -7.78
CA LEU A 193 5.12 3.19 -8.18
C LEU A 193 4.55 3.97 -6.99
N ILE A 194 5.15 5.13 -6.70
CA ILE A 194 4.66 6.07 -5.69
C ILE A 194 4.57 7.44 -6.34
N LEU A 195 3.35 7.95 -6.48
CA LEU A 195 3.08 9.30 -6.98
C LEU A 195 2.30 10.07 -5.92
N ILE A 196 2.90 11.16 -5.42
CA ILE A 196 2.28 12.01 -4.39
C ILE A 196 2.33 13.44 -4.89
N ALA A 197 1.15 14.03 -5.11
CA ALA A 197 0.98 15.44 -5.44
C ALA A 197 0.02 16.05 -4.42
N ILE A 198 0.52 16.98 -3.61
CA ILE A 198 -0.24 17.63 -2.53
C ILE A 198 -0.18 19.14 -2.75
N PRO A 199 -1.34 19.82 -2.88
CA PRO A 199 -1.34 21.26 -2.94
C PRO A 199 -0.95 21.83 -1.58
N ARG A 200 -0.21 22.94 -1.57
CA ARG A 200 -0.01 23.71 -0.35
C ARG A 200 -1.33 24.37 0.03
N LEU A 201 -1.83 24.06 1.23
CA LEU A 201 -3.03 24.67 1.83
C LEU A 201 -2.72 26.03 2.44
#